data_AF-A0A2P9DSU0-F1
#
_entry.id   AF-A0A2P9DSU0-F1
#
_cell.length_a   1.000
_cell.length_b   1.000
_cell.length_c   1.000
_cell.angle_alpha   90.00
_cell.angle_beta   90.00
_cell.angle_gamma   90.00
#
_symmetry.space_group_name_H-M   'P 1'
#
loop_
_entity.id
_entity.type
_entity.pdbx_description
1 polymer ?
#
loop_
_entity_poly.entity_id
_entity_poly.type
_entity_poly.pdbx_seq_one_letter_code
_entity_poly.pdbx_strand_id
1 'polypeptide(L)'
;MLTLILKILVVSLSIWKLSNSDDIRQLDSFSATQKNILSHDMLIIRNQRILAEQHDENAWRNEFTVVLNVKNIPEDQQLGEQQEPEYINELNDLCKKATEYWKNIIKNMEEEYNEFTKYMDENWAKDIWSREWVKYLRRVYGHISADINDPSLTLVDKEYIVNIWLTWTKKDFQFFLEYTKETWEDHEEITN
;
A
#
# COMPACT_ATOMS: atom_id res chain seq x y z
N MET A 1 30.76 20.73 21.95
CA MET A 1 29.38 20.80 22.49
C MET A 1 28.59 21.99 21.97
N LEU A 2 29.15 23.21 21.92
CA LEU A 2 28.44 24.41 21.43
C LEU A 2 27.88 24.30 19.99
N THR A 3 28.59 23.63 19.09
CA THR A 3 28.21 23.45 17.68
C THR A 3 27.04 22.49 17.47
N LEU A 4 26.81 21.57 18.42
CA LEU A 4 25.74 20.57 18.34
C LEU A 4 24.42 21.19 18.81
N ILE A 5 24.48 22.01 19.87
CA ILE A 5 23.35 22.80 20.37
C ILE A 5 22.89 23.82 19.31
N LEU A 6 23.83 24.47 18.60
CA LEU A 6 23.49 25.42 17.53
C LEU A 6 22.76 24.74 16.36
N LYS A 7 23.16 23.51 15.99
CA LYS A 7 22.51 22.73 14.94
C LYS A 7 21.09 22.29 15.35
N ILE A 8 20.91 21.88 16.61
CA ILE A 8 19.58 21.52 17.14
C ILE A 8 18.64 22.74 17.11
N LEU A 9 19.14 23.92 17.51
CA LEU A 9 18.36 25.17 17.45
C LEU A 9 17.96 25.53 16.02
N VAL A 10 18.86 25.43 15.03
CA VAL A 10 18.54 25.72 13.62
C VAL A 10 17.48 24.76 13.07
N VAL A 11 17.56 23.48 13.41
CA VAL A 11 16.56 22.48 12.97
C VAL A 11 15.20 22.77 13.62
N SER A 12 15.16 23.11 14.92
CA SER A 12 13.91 23.45 15.60
C SER A 12 13.25 24.74 15.08
N LEU A 13 14.04 25.75 14.72
CA LEU A 13 13.54 26.99 14.09
C LEU A 13 13.02 26.75 12.67
N SER A 14 13.63 25.81 11.93
CA SER A 14 13.18 25.43 10.59
C SER A 14 11.83 24.71 10.63
N ILE A 15 11.62 23.83 11.62
CA ILE A 15 10.35 23.13 11.84
C ILE A 15 9.24 24.10 12.27
N TRP A 16 9.57 25.08 13.12
CA TRP A 16 8.59 26.08 13.56
C TRP A 16 8.16 27.03 12.44
N LYS A 17 9.07 27.39 11.52
CA LYS A 17 8.75 28.24 10.37
C LYS A 17 7.90 27.51 9.31
N LEU A 18 8.03 26.18 9.20
CA LEU A 18 7.20 25.35 8.33
C LEU A 18 5.76 25.20 8.86
N SER A 19 5.60 25.17 10.19
CA SER A 19 4.29 24.98 10.84
C SER A 19 3.41 26.23 10.88
N ASN A 20 3.93 27.42 10.56
CA ASN A 20 3.23 28.70 10.73
C ASN A 20 2.96 29.45 9.41
N SER A 21 3.05 28.78 8.27
CA SER A 21 2.79 29.37 6.95
C SER A 21 1.50 28.83 6.34
N ASP A 22 0.40 28.87 7.08
CA ASP A 22 -0.95 28.76 6.50
C ASP A 22 -1.41 30.17 6.09
N ASP A 23 -1.00 30.61 4.89
CA ASP A 23 -1.61 31.79 4.25
C ASP A 23 -2.95 31.37 3.64
N ILE A 24 -4.01 31.53 4.44
CA ILE A 24 -5.40 31.36 4.02
C ILE A 24 -5.71 32.46 3.00
N ARG A 25 -5.70 32.11 1.71
CA ARG A 25 -6.35 32.94 0.68
C ARG A 25 -7.69 32.33 0.27
N GLN A 26 -8.69 33.18 0.47
CA GLN A 26 -10.11 32.94 0.30
C GLN A 26 -10.47 32.46 -1.10
N LEU A 27 -11.40 31.50 -1.11
CA LEU A 27 -12.23 31.07 -2.21
C LEU A 27 -13.28 32.15 -2.48
N ASP A 28 -13.35 32.69 -3.70
CA ASP A 28 -14.61 33.12 -4.33
C ASP A 28 -14.40 33.43 -5.82
N SER A 29 -15.02 32.61 -6.69
CA SER A 29 -15.98 33.06 -7.71
C SER A 29 -16.24 31.97 -8.76
N PHE A 30 -17.53 31.85 -9.09
CA PHE A 30 -18.13 30.96 -10.08
C PHE A 30 -17.65 31.24 -11.52
N SER A 31 -17.61 30.20 -12.34
CA SER A 31 -18.36 30.23 -13.62
C SER A 31 -18.78 28.84 -14.05
N ALA A 32 -20.09 28.69 -14.24
CA ALA A 32 -20.70 27.55 -14.89
C ALA A 32 -20.27 27.46 -16.37
N THR A 33 -20.23 26.23 -16.88
CA THR A 33 -20.68 25.77 -18.21
C THR A 33 -19.64 24.88 -18.88
N GLN A 34 -19.75 23.56 -18.71
CA GLN A 34 -19.87 22.65 -19.85
C GLN A 34 -20.39 21.29 -19.38
N LYS A 35 -21.64 21.00 -19.75
CA LYS A 35 -22.12 19.63 -19.85
C LYS A 35 -21.32 18.95 -20.96
N ASN A 36 -20.54 17.93 -20.62
CA ASN A 36 -20.39 16.78 -21.49
C ASN A 36 -20.36 15.51 -20.66
N ILE A 37 -21.16 14.57 -21.12
CA ILE A 37 -21.47 13.29 -20.53
C ILE A 37 -20.19 12.46 -20.59
N LEU A 38 -19.46 12.34 -19.48
CA LEU A 38 -18.44 11.31 -19.32
C LEU A 38 -18.98 10.25 -18.36
N SER A 39 -18.85 8.99 -18.81
CA SER A 39 -19.46 7.77 -18.27
C SER A 39 -19.45 7.70 -16.74
N HIS A 40 -20.50 7.08 -16.18
CA HIS A 40 -20.60 6.71 -14.77
C HIS A 40 -19.38 5.91 -14.25
N ASP A 41 -18.57 5.32 -15.14
CA ASP A 41 -17.33 4.62 -14.79
C ASP A 41 -16.18 5.54 -14.35
N MET A 42 -16.24 6.85 -14.66
CA MET A 42 -15.20 7.82 -14.26
C MET A 42 -15.42 8.42 -12.86
N LEU A 43 -16.50 8.05 -12.17
CA LEU A 43 -16.91 8.66 -10.90
C LEU A 43 -16.58 7.82 -9.66
N ILE A 44 -15.49 7.05 -9.69
CA ILE A 44 -14.74 6.75 -8.44
C ILE A 44 -13.76 7.92 -8.15
N ILE A 45 -14.19 9.16 -8.44
CA ILE A 45 -13.45 10.40 -8.15
C ILE A 45 -14.35 11.31 -7.30
N ARG A 46 -14.95 10.77 -6.24
CA ARG A 46 -15.49 11.59 -5.16
C ARG A 46 -15.76 10.71 -3.95
N ASN A 47 -14.86 10.73 -2.97
CA ASN A 47 -15.10 10.57 -1.51
C ASN A 47 -13.93 9.97 -0.72
N GLN A 48 -12.74 9.72 -1.30
CA GLN A 48 -11.62 9.19 -0.51
C GLN A 48 -10.94 10.20 0.44
N ARG A 49 -11.27 11.50 0.38
CA ARG A 49 -10.74 12.50 1.32
C ARG A 49 -11.20 12.30 2.78
N ILE A 50 -12.10 11.35 3.06
CA ILE A 50 -12.55 11.01 4.43
C ILE A 50 -11.94 9.68 4.94
N LEU A 51 -11.24 8.89 4.11
CA LEU A 51 -10.71 7.57 4.50
C LEU A 51 -9.29 7.58 5.06
N ALA A 52 -8.74 8.76 5.39
CA ALA A 52 -7.34 8.89 5.80
C ALA A 52 -7.04 8.38 7.23
N GLU A 53 -8.02 7.97 8.04
CA GLU A 53 -7.76 7.56 9.43
C GLU A 53 -8.63 6.37 9.89
N GLN A 54 -8.71 5.32 9.08
CA GLN A 54 -9.07 4.01 9.58
C GLN A 54 -7.98 3.05 9.12
N HIS A 55 -7.10 2.65 10.04
CA HIS A 55 -6.22 1.50 9.82
C HIS A 55 -7.14 0.29 9.64
N ASP A 56 -7.60 0.07 8.42
CA ASP A 56 -8.35 -1.11 8.06
C ASP A 56 -7.38 -2.29 8.19
N GLU A 57 -7.55 -3.04 9.29
CA GLU A 57 -6.75 -4.22 9.59
C GLU A 57 -6.78 -5.25 8.46
N ASN A 58 -7.79 -5.19 7.58
CA ASN A 58 -7.97 -6.08 6.45
C ASN A 58 -7.67 -5.42 5.10
N ALA A 59 -7.05 -4.23 5.08
CA ALA A 59 -6.72 -3.51 3.84
C ALA A 59 -5.92 -4.37 2.86
N TRP A 60 -5.06 -5.26 3.37
CA TRP A 60 -4.26 -6.20 2.59
C TRP A 60 -5.08 -7.26 1.83
N ARG A 61 -6.38 -7.39 2.11
CA ARG A 61 -7.31 -8.24 1.34
C ARG A 61 -8.06 -7.48 0.25
N ASN A 62 -7.94 -6.15 0.22
CA ASN A 62 -8.62 -5.32 -0.76
C ASN A 62 -7.97 -5.48 -2.14
N GLU A 63 -8.66 -4.97 -3.15
CA GLU A 63 -8.17 -4.96 -4.52
C GLU A 63 -7.14 -3.85 -4.70
N PHE A 64 -6.14 -4.07 -5.56
CA PHE A 64 -5.27 -2.99 -6.00
C PHE A 64 -6.08 -2.06 -6.90
N THR A 65 -5.98 -0.76 -6.66
CA THR A 65 -6.72 0.25 -7.42
C THR A 65 -5.83 1.42 -7.76
N VAL A 66 -6.12 2.04 -8.90
CA VAL A 66 -5.45 3.26 -9.33
C VAL A 66 -6.07 4.45 -8.60
N VAL A 67 -5.26 5.19 -7.86
CA VAL A 67 -5.60 6.45 -7.24
C VAL A 67 -4.94 7.57 -8.04
N LEU A 68 -5.64 8.03 -9.08
CA LEU A 68 -5.18 9.19 -9.86
C LEU A 68 -5.25 10.45 -9.00
N ASN A 69 -4.13 10.83 -8.39
CA ASN A 69 -4.04 12.09 -7.66
C ASN A 69 -3.71 13.25 -8.62
N VAL A 70 -4.74 13.67 -9.37
CA VAL A 70 -4.65 14.74 -10.39
C VAL A 70 -4.20 16.09 -9.80
N LYS A 71 -4.20 16.26 -8.46
CA LYS A 71 -3.95 17.55 -7.79
C LYS A 71 -2.50 17.84 -7.41
N ASN A 72 -1.61 16.84 -7.44
CA ASN A 72 -0.21 16.99 -6.98
C ASN A 72 0.82 16.82 -8.11
N ILE A 73 0.36 16.86 -9.37
CA ILE A 73 1.23 16.76 -10.54
C ILE A 73 1.80 18.16 -10.82
N PRO A 74 3.13 18.38 -10.74
CA PRO A 74 3.74 19.63 -11.17
C PRO A 74 3.38 19.90 -12.64
N GLU A 75 2.91 21.10 -12.97
CA GLU A 75 2.48 21.50 -14.33
C GLU A 75 3.61 21.35 -15.39
N ASP A 76 4.85 21.17 -14.94
CA ASP A 76 6.08 21.00 -15.68
C ASP A 76 6.51 19.54 -15.91
N GLN A 77 5.87 18.55 -15.27
CA GLN A 77 6.01 17.14 -15.65
C GLN A 77 5.00 16.80 -16.75
N GLN A 78 5.47 16.71 -17.99
CA GLN A 78 4.66 16.25 -19.11
C GLN A 78 4.20 14.81 -18.84
N LEU A 79 3.00 14.66 -18.29
CA LEU A 79 2.34 13.39 -18.01
C LEU A 79 1.84 12.69 -19.30
N GLY A 80 2.46 13.00 -20.45
CA GLY A 80 1.90 12.85 -21.79
C GLY A 80 1.24 11.48 -22.03
N GLU A 81 1.99 10.40 -21.84
CA GLU A 81 1.50 9.04 -22.06
C GLU A 81 0.63 8.50 -20.89
N GLN A 82 0.82 9.00 -19.66
CA GLN A 82 0.13 8.49 -18.47
C GLN A 82 -1.32 8.98 -18.32
N GLN A 83 -1.74 9.96 -19.14
CA GLN A 83 -3.14 10.40 -19.23
C GLN A 83 -3.88 9.81 -20.44
N GLU A 84 -3.16 9.08 -21.31
CA GLU A 84 -3.78 8.44 -22.47
C GLU A 84 -4.75 7.34 -22.00
N PRO A 85 -5.95 7.22 -22.61
CA PRO A 85 -6.90 6.18 -22.26
C PRO A 85 -6.32 4.76 -22.36
N GLU A 86 -5.39 4.54 -23.29
CA GLU A 86 -4.69 3.26 -23.46
C GLU A 86 -3.85 2.92 -22.23
N TYR A 87 -3.01 3.85 -21.74
CA TYR A 87 -2.23 3.66 -20.52
C TYR A 87 -3.12 3.37 -19.31
N ILE A 88 -4.22 4.12 -19.15
CA ILE A 88 -5.15 3.93 -18.01
C ILE A 88 -5.78 2.53 -18.08
N ASN A 89 -6.16 2.07 -19.27
CA ASN A 89 -6.71 0.72 -19.44
C ASN A 89 -5.68 -0.36 -19.10
N GLU A 90 -4.44 -0.22 -19.59
CA GLU A 90 -3.37 -1.18 -19.29
C GLU A 90 -3.00 -1.20 -17.80
N LEU A 91 -3.00 -0.03 -17.14
CA LEU A 91 -2.76 0.07 -15.70
C LEU A 91 -3.90 -0.58 -14.89
N ASN A 92 -5.15 -0.43 -15.32
CA ASN A 92 -6.28 -1.12 -14.71
C ASN A 92 -6.18 -2.64 -14.88
N ASP A 93 -5.75 -3.11 -16.06
CA ASP A 93 -5.49 -4.53 -16.30
C ASP A 93 -4.38 -5.08 -15.42
N LEU A 94 -3.30 -4.30 -15.20
CA LEU A 94 -2.25 -4.64 -14.24
C LEU A 94 -2.83 -4.78 -12.82
N CYS A 95 -3.61 -3.80 -12.35
CA CYS A 95 -4.26 -3.85 -11.04
C CYS A 95 -5.12 -5.10 -10.87
N LYS A 96 -5.90 -5.45 -11.90
CA LYS A 96 -6.76 -6.63 -11.90
C LYS A 96 -5.94 -7.92 -11.80
N LYS A 97 -4.93 -8.09 -12.65
CA LYS A 97 -4.03 -9.25 -12.62
C LYS A 97 -3.33 -9.35 -11.27
N ALA A 98 -2.77 -8.25 -10.77
CA ALA A 98 -2.10 -8.20 -9.47
C ALA A 98 -3.05 -8.63 -8.34
N THR A 99 -4.30 -8.17 -8.37
CA THR A 99 -5.33 -8.53 -7.38
C THR A 99 -5.67 -10.02 -7.43
N GLU A 100 -5.90 -10.56 -8.63
CA GLU A 100 -6.20 -11.99 -8.82
C GLU A 100 -5.05 -12.87 -8.31
N TYR A 101 -3.81 -12.53 -8.68
CA TYR A 101 -2.63 -13.25 -8.19
C TYR A 101 -2.50 -13.12 -6.68
N TRP A 102 -2.58 -11.92 -6.13
CA TRP A 102 -2.44 -11.66 -4.69
C TRP A 102 -3.45 -12.45 -3.85
N LYS A 103 -4.73 -12.40 -4.23
CA LYS A 103 -5.79 -13.18 -3.55
C LYS A 103 -5.53 -14.68 -3.64
N ASN A 104 -5.09 -15.17 -4.81
CA ASN A 104 -4.81 -16.59 -5.00
C ASN A 104 -3.61 -17.06 -4.16
N ILE A 105 -2.52 -16.28 -4.09
CA ILE A 105 -1.36 -16.67 -3.29
C ILE A 105 -1.69 -16.68 -1.80
N ILE A 106 -2.42 -15.68 -1.31
CA ILE A 106 -2.85 -15.61 0.09
C ILE A 106 -3.71 -16.81 0.45
N LYS A 107 -4.69 -17.13 -0.40
CA LYS A 107 -5.57 -18.28 -0.17
C LYS A 107 -4.76 -19.58 -0.06
N ASN A 108 -3.82 -19.80 -0.97
CA ASN A 108 -2.96 -20.98 -0.93
C ASN A 108 -2.09 -21.02 0.33
N MET A 109 -1.55 -19.87 0.75
CA MET A 109 -0.75 -19.77 1.98
C MET A 109 -1.59 -20.05 3.23
N GLU A 110 -2.83 -19.57 3.27
CA GLU A 110 -3.77 -19.85 4.38
C GLU A 110 -4.07 -21.35 4.46
N GLU A 111 -4.36 -21.99 3.33
CA GLU A 111 -4.60 -23.44 3.26
C GLU A 111 -3.38 -24.23 3.71
N GLU A 112 -2.18 -23.88 3.22
CA GLU A 112 -0.92 -24.52 3.58
C GLU A 112 -0.58 -24.33 5.07
N TYR A 113 -0.77 -23.13 5.61
CA TYR A 113 -0.53 -22.84 7.03
C TYR A 113 -1.49 -23.59 7.95
N ASN A 114 -2.77 -23.66 7.60
CA ASN A 114 -3.76 -24.38 8.39
C ASN A 114 -3.44 -25.89 8.43
N GLU A 115 -3.01 -26.47 7.31
CA GLU A 115 -2.58 -27.87 7.27
C GLU A 115 -1.28 -28.09 8.05
N PHE A 116 -0.33 -27.15 7.94
CA PHE A 116 0.95 -27.18 8.66
C PHE A 116 0.76 -27.13 10.18
N THR A 117 -0.17 -26.31 10.67
CA THR A 117 -0.42 -26.05 12.10
C THR A 117 -1.54 -26.90 12.72
N LYS A 118 -2.12 -27.86 11.99
CA LYS A 118 -3.31 -28.62 12.41
C LYS A 118 -3.20 -29.39 13.74
N TYR A 119 -1.98 -29.63 14.23
CA TYR A 119 -1.72 -30.31 15.50
C TYR A 119 -1.14 -29.38 16.58
N MET A 120 -0.97 -28.09 16.27
CA MET A 120 -0.54 -27.07 17.22
C MET A 120 -1.74 -26.48 17.96
N ASP A 121 -1.50 -25.71 19.02
CA ASP A 121 -2.58 -24.96 19.67
C ASP A 121 -3.20 -23.94 18.70
N GLU A 122 -4.53 -23.98 18.55
CA GLU A 122 -5.26 -23.16 17.58
C GLU A 122 -5.13 -21.66 17.87
N ASN A 123 -5.15 -21.26 19.14
CA ASN A 123 -5.05 -19.86 19.51
C ASN A 123 -3.64 -19.33 19.26
N TRP A 124 -2.62 -20.12 19.58
CA TRP A 124 -1.22 -19.82 19.31
C TRP A 124 -0.96 -19.69 17.80
N ALA A 125 -1.42 -20.65 16.99
CA ALA A 125 -1.24 -20.61 15.55
C ALA A 125 -1.91 -19.37 14.93
N LYS A 126 -3.14 -19.07 15.35
CA LYS A 126 -3.85 -17.87 14.91
C LYS A 126 -3.11 -16.58 15.29
N ASP A 127 -2.52 -16.53 16.47
CA ASP A 127 -1.75 -15.39 16.96
C ASP A 127 -0.45 -15.19 16.17
N ILE A 128 0.31 -16.26 15.89
CA ILE A 128 1.52 -16.21 15.05
C ILE A 128 1.20 -15.73 13.63
N TRP A 129 0.16 -16.30 13.01
CA TRP A 129 -0.32 -15.85 11.70
C TRP A 129 -0.65 -14.36 11.70
N SER A 130 -1.40 -13.89 12.69
CA SER A 130 -1.83 -12.49 12.77
C SER A 130 -0.69 -11.53 13.06
N ARG A 131 0.16 -11.85 14.04
CA ARG A 131 1.22 -10.96 14.52
C ARG A 131 2.36 -10.83 13.52
N GLU A 132 2.76 -11.92 12.89
CA GLU A 132 3.93 -11.95 12.01
C GLU A 132 3.52 -11.89 10.54
N TRP A 133 2.72 -12.85 10.08
CA TRP A 133 2.43 -13.00 8.65
C TRP A 133 1.48 -11.93 8.11
N VAL A 134 0.35 -11.68 8.78
CA VAL A 134 -0.58 -10.62 8.36
C VAL A 134 0.09 -9.24 8.42
N LYS A 135 0.96 -9.01 9.42
CA LYS A 135 1.76 -7.77 9.50
C LYS A 135 2.71 -7.62 8.30
N TYR A 136 3.34 -8.70 7.86
CA TYR A 136 4.15 -8.71 6.64
C TYR A 136 3.29 -8.44 5.39
N LEU A 137 2.16 -9.14 5.22
CA LEU A 137 1.26 -8.97 4.07
C LEU A 137 0.74 -7.53 3.96
N ARG A 138 0.41 -6.88 5.08
CA ARG A 138 0.04 -5.46 5.10
C ARG A 138 1.12 -4.55 4.53
N ARG A 139 2.39 -4.81 4.85
CA ARG A 139 3.52 -4.01 4.33
C ARG A 139 3.69 -4.23 2.84
N VAL A 140 3.70 -5.48 2.38
CA VAL A 140 3.83 -5.80 0.96
C VAL A 140 2.69 -5.21 0.15
N TYR A 141 1.44 -5.36 0.61
CA TYR A 141 0.28 -4.75 -0.04
C TYR A 141 0.42 -3.22 -0.13
N GLY A 142 0.89 -2.58 0.95
CA GLY A 142 1.17 -1.15 0.97
C GLY A 142 2.24 -0.74 -0.04
N HIS A 143 3.32 -1.50 -0.16
CA HIS A 143 4.38 -1.25 -1.14
C HIS A 143 3.87 -1.39 -2.58
N ILE A 144 3.22 -2.50 -2.90
CA ILE A 144 2.63 -2.71 -4.24
C ILE A 144 1.65 -1.58 -4.57
N SER A 145 0.78 -1.21 -3.63
CA SER A 145 -0.20 -0.13 -3.84
C SER A 145 0.48 1.22 -4.07
N ALA A 146 1.57 1.51 -3.37
CA ALA A 146 2.34 2.73 -3.57
C ALA A 146 3.03 2.74 -4.94
N ASP A 147 3.70 1.66 -5.32
CA ASP A 147 4.45 1.53 -6.57
C ASP A 147 3.51 1.60 -7.79
N ILE A 148 2.34 0.94 -7.74
CA ILE A 148 1.31 1.04 -8.77
C ILE A 148 0.86 2.50 -8.96
N ASN A 149 0.83 3.30 -7.90
CA ASN A 149 0.35 4.67 -7.92
C ASN A 149 1.45 5.73 -8.04
N ASP A 150 2.72 5.33 -8.16
CA ASP A 150 3.84 6.27 -8.30
C ASP A 150 3.90 6.85 -9.73
N PRO A 151 3.65 8.16 -9.92
CA PRO A 151 3.67 8.76 -11.26
C PRO A 151 5.07 8.77 -11.90
N SER A 152 6.14 8.60 -11.13
CA SER A 152 7.51 8.56 -11.66
C SER A 152 7.89 7.23 -12.33
N LEU A 153 7.08 6.18 -12.15
CA LEU A 153 7.32 4.85 -12.71
C LEU A 153 6.59 4.65 -14.04
N THR A 154 7.26 4.03 -14.99
CA THR A 154 6.62 3.57 -16.24
C THR A 154 5.69 2.39 -15.96
N LEU A 155 4.78 2.07 -16.87
CA LEU A 155 3.92 0.89 -16.74
C LEU A 155 4.76 -0.41 -16.63
N VAL A 156 5.84 -0.49 -17.42
CA VAL A 156 6.75 -1.64 -17.42
C VAL A 156 7.44 -1.78 -16.07
N ASP A 157 7.89 -0.67 -15.47
CA ASP A 157 8.50 -0.70 -14.13
C ASP A 157 7.50 -1.17 -13.07
N LYS A 158 6.25 -0.67 -13.13
CA LYS A 158 5.18 -1.09 -12.22
C LYS A 158 4.91 -2.58 -12.34
N GLU A 159 4.76 -3.10 -13.55
CA GLU A 159 4.56 -4.52 -13.78
C GLU A 159 5.72 -5.37 -13.23
N TYR A 160 6.96 -4.94 -13.48
CA TYR A 160 8.14 -5.62 -12.98
C TYR A 160 8.19 -5.66 -11.45
N ILE A 161 7.96 -4.52 -10.79
CA ILE A 161 7.99 -4.41 -9.32
C ILE A 161 6.87 -5.24 -8.68
N VAL A 162 5.65 -5.18 -9.21
CA VAL A 162 4.52 -6.00 -8.77
C VAL A 162 4.90 -7.48 -8.83
N ASN A 163 5.45 -7.93 -9.95
CA ASN A 163 5.86 -9.33 -10.14
C ASN A 163 6.96 -9.76 -9.16
N ILE A 164 7.91 -8.89 -8.83
CA ILE A 164 8.91 -9.15 -7.80
C ILE A 164 8.25 -9.37 -6.44
N TRP A 165 7.41 -8.43 -5.99
CA TRP A 165 6.76 -8.53 -4.69
C TRP A 165 5.91 -9.80 -4.58
N LEU A 166 5.12 -10.12 -5.60
CA LEU A 166 4.32 -11.35 -5.64
C LEU A 166 5.18 -12.62 -5.58
N THR A 167 6.34 -12.61 -6.25
CA THR A 167 7.28 -13.74 -6.24
C THR A 167 7.97 -13.90 -4.89
N TRP A 168 8.42 -12.80 -4.29
CA TRP A 168 9.12 -12.83 -3.01
C TRP A 168 8.19 -13.19 -1.87
N THR A 169 6.95 -12.70 -1.86
CA THR A 169 5.93 -13.08 -0.86
C THR A 169 5.79 -14.60 -0.77
N LYS A 170 5.79 -15.31 -1.92
CA LYS A 170 5.75 -16.79 -1.94
C LYS A 170 6.97 -17.45 -1.30
N LYS A 171 8.16 -16.89 -1.53
CA LYS A 171 9.41 -17.41 -0.95
C LYS A 171 9.48 -17.12 0.55
N ASP A 172 9.12 -15.90 0.93
CA ASP A 172 9.09 -15.44 2.32
C ASP A 172 8.11 -16.27 3.16
N PHE A 173 7.05 -16.80 2.54
CA PHE A 173 6.12 -17.69 3.21
C PHE A 173 6.78 -18.99 3.68
N GLN A 174 7.70 -19.56 2.91
CA GLN A 174 8.42 -20.77 3.31
C GLN A 174 9.32 -20.50 4.52
N PHE A 175 10.00 -19.36 4.54
CA PHE A 175 10.76 -18.92 5.72
C PHE A 175 9.85 -18.66 6.93
N PHE A 176 8.64 -18.15 6.71
CA PHE A 176 7.67 -17.98 7.78
C PHE A 176 7.19 -19.31 8.36
N LEU A 177 7.02 -20.36 7.54
CA LEU A 177 6.69 -21.71 8.03
C LEU A 177 7.83 -22.29 8.86
N GLU A 178 9.08 -22.14 8.42
CA GLU A 178 10.27 -22.55 9.18
C GLU A 178 10.33 -21.81 10.53
N TYR A 179 10.18 -20.48 10.52
CA TYR A 179 10.11 -19.67 11.73
C TYR A 179 8.97 -20.10 12.68
N THR A 180 7.79 -20.41 12.14
CA THR A 180 6.64 -20.89 12.92
C THR A 180 6.99 -22.21 13.61
N LYS A 181 7.65 -23.12 12.90
CA LYS A 181 8.08 -24.40 13.44
C LYS A 181 9.01 -24.23 14.64
N GLU A 182 10.07 -23.44 14.47
CA GLU A 182 11.07 -23.19 15.51
C GLU A 182 10.41 -22.55 16.75
N THR A 183 9.54 -21.57 16.53
CA THR A 183 8.83 -20.88 17.62
C THR A 183 7.86 -21.82 18.37
N TRP A 184 7.28 -22.82 17.69
CA TRP A 184 6.43 -23.83 18.32
C TRP A 184 7.24 -24.80 19.18
N GLU A 185 8.38 -25.29 18.68
CA GLU A 185 9.28 -26.19 19.41
C GLU A 185 9.75 -25.53 20.72
N ASP A 186 10.16 -24.26 20.67
CA ASP A 186 10.52 -23.48 21.87
C ASP A 186 9.34 -23.32 22.86
N HIS A 187 8.12 -23.17 22.36
CA HIS A 187 6.92 -23.04 23.19
C HIS A 187 6.59 -24.35 23.92
N GLU A 188 6.74 -25.51 23.26
CA GLU A 188 6.57 -26.82 23.88
C GLU A 188 7.62 -27.10 24.96
N GLU A 189 8.88 -26.69 24.77
CA GLU A 189 9.93 -26.84 25.78
C GLU A 189 9.68 -26.02 27.05
N ILE A 190 9.07 -24.84 26.93
CA ILE A 190 8.76 -23.97 28.08
C ILE A 190 7.53 -24.47 28.86
N THR A 191 6.60 -25.14 28.19
CA THR A 191 5.31 -25.55 28.77
C THR A 191 5.31 -26.98 29.35
N ASN A 192 6.38 -27.74 29.12
CA ASN A 192 6.64 -29.06 29.72
C ASN A 192 7.59 -28.98 30.93
#